data_AF-A0A524CZM5-F1
#
_entry.id   AF-A0A524CZM5-F1
#
_cell.length_a   1.000
_cell.length_b   1.000
_cell.length_c   1.000
_cell.angle_alpha   90.00
_cell.angle_beta   90.00
_cell.angle_gamma   90.00
#
_symmetry.space_group_name_H-M   'P 1'
#
loop_
_entity.id
_entity.type
_entity.pdbx_description
1 polymer ?
#
loop_
_entity_poly.entity_id
_entity_poly.type
_entity_poly.pdbx_seq_one_letter_code
_entity_poly.pdbx_strand_id
1 'polypeptide(L)'
;MIKITDTLRYSITGLEDYVISFGNYCSPCEIQRYCTYGKENPFTVAIRCTDLNEAKEKVKLAQLQTLQKKLPVETTYEELMSKVDVNEQEIYSEIWQNKIKADEEIRCLNSDKWDPLLVTQRGQDWWRDFSDTIKVISEECEKIV
;
A
#
# COMPACT_ATOMS: atom_id res chain seq x y z
N MET A 1 -1.11 6.25 18.69
CA MET A 1 -2.29 7.05 18.27
C MET A 1 -3.04 6.25 17.22
N ILE A 2 -4.35 6.07 17.35
CA ILE A 2 -5.19 5.33 16.39
C ILE A 2 -5.92 6.39 15.55
N LYS A 3 -5.65 6.46 14.25
CA LYS A 3 -6.43 7.30 13.33
C LYS A 3 -7.48 6.41 12.69
N ILE A 4 -8.73 6.85 12.73
CA ILE A 4 -9.90 6.08 12.32
C ILE A 4 -10.45 6.70 11.05
N THR A 5 -10.44 5.95 9.95
CA THR A 5 -11.43 6.08 8.87
C THR A 5 -12.37 4.87 9.01
N ASP A 6 -13.67 5.02 8.73
CA ASP A 6 -14.75 4.12 9.18
C ASP A 6 -14.63 2.61 8.80
N THR A 7 -13.59 2.18 8.08
CA THR A 7 -13.41 0.81 7.60
C THR A 7 -11.99 0.23 7.77
N LEU A 8 -10.96 1.07 7.94
CA LEU A 8 -9.57 0.65 8.22
C LEU A 8 -9.08 1.26 9.54
N ARG A 9 -8.51 0.41 10.40
CA ARG A 9 -7.83 0.87 11.62
C ARG A 9 -6.36 0.68 11.41
N TYR A 10 -5.54 1.72 11.57
CA TYR A 10 -4.11 1.50 11.72
C TYR A 10 -3.64 1.84 13.13
N SER A 11 -2.71 1.05 13.63
CA SER A 11 -2.08 1.22 14.93
C SER A 11 -0.57 1.30 14.77
N ILE A 12 0.01 2.25 15.47
CA ILE A 12 1.45 2.43 15.57
C ILE A 12 1.96 1.40 16.60
N THR A 13 2.87 0.51 16.17
CA THR A 13 3.44 -0.56 17.01
C THR A 13 4.88 -0.23 17.46
N GLY A 14 5.48 0.82 16.88
CA GLY A 14 6.80 1.36 17.21
C GLY A 14 6.96 2.77 16.62
N LEU A 15 8.16 3.37 16.63
CA LEU A 15 8.36 4.70 16.02
C LEU A 15 8.20 4.70 14.48
N GLU A 16 8.53 3.59 13.82
CA GLU A 16 8.56 3.45 12.36
C GLU A 16 7.68 2.30 11.84
N ASP A 17 7.00 1.59 12.74
CA ASP A 17 6.22 0.38 12.44
C ASP A 17 4.72 0.65 12.58
N TYR A 18 4.02 0.52 11.46
CA TYR A 18 2.57 0.73 11.35
C TYR A 18 1.90 -0.58 11.00
N VAL A 19 0.79 -0.87 11.67
CA VAL A 19 -0.04 -2.04 11.35
C VAL A 19 -1.36 -1.52 10.82
N ILE A 20 -1.67 -1.83 9.57
CA ILE A 20 -2.97 -1.55 8.95
C ILE A 20 -3.85 -2.77 9.18
N SER A 21 -4.99 -2.58 9.83
CA SER A 21 -5.98 -3.60 10.15
C SER A 21 -7.25 -3.43 9.32
N PHE A 22 -7.62 -4.54 8.69
CA PHE A 22 -8.70 -4.69 7.74
C PHE A 22 -9.93 -5.33 8.41
N GLY A 23 -10.33 -4.80 9.59
CA GLY A 23 -11.23 -5.52 10.50
C GLY A 23 -12.69 -5.69 10.06
N ASN A 24 -13.17 -4.87 9.13
CA ASN A 24 -14.55 -4.95 8.60
C ASN A 24 -14.62 -5.51 7.16
N TYR A 25 -13.56 -6.17 6.70
CA TYR A 25 -13.43 -6.50 5.29
C TYR A 25 -14.29 -7.71 4.87
N CYS A 26 -14.56 -8.66 5.78
CA CYS A 26 -15.50 -9.77 5.55
C CYS A 26 -16.88 -9.59 6.23
N SER A 27 -17.12 -8.51 6.97
CA SER A 27 -18.40 -8.30 7.68
C SER A 27 -19.64 -8.11 6.79
N PRO A 28 -19.57 -7.59 5.55
CA PRO A 28 -20.76 -7.43 4.72
C PRO A 28 -20.99 -8.60 3.74
N CYS A 29 -20.56 -9.83 4.04
CA CYS A 29 -20.65 -10.95 3.08
C CYS A 29 -21.28 -12.21 3.66
N GLU A 30 -22.20 -12.84 2.91
CA GLU A 30 -22.66 -14.22 3.17
C GLU A 30 -21.51 -15.25 3.16
N ILE A 31 -20.34 -14.85 2.65
CA ILE A 31 -19.10 -15.64 2.63
C ILE A 31 -18.34 -15.62 3.94
N GLN A 32 -18.77 -14.86 4.95
CA GLN A 32 -18.06 -14.71 6.22
C GLN A 32 -17.70 -16.08 6.84
N ARG A 33 -18.54 -17.11 6.66
CA ARG A 33 -18.27 -18.50 7.08
C ARG A 33 -17.03 -19.15 6.45
N TYR A 34 -16.51 -18.58 5.36
CA TYR A 34 -15.34 -19.04 4.61
C TYR A 34 -14.19 -18.04 4.65
N CYS A 35 -14.37 -16.87 5.28
CA CYS A 35 -13.27 -15.92 5.50
C CYS A 35 -12.47 -16.35 6.73
N THR A 36 -11.15 -16.44 6.55
CA THR A 36 -10.19 -16.66 7.64
C THR A 36 -10.09 -15.45 8.57
N TYR A 37 -10.48 -14.27 8.07
CA TYR A 37 -10.41 -12.99 8.78
C TYR A 37 -11.78 -12.38 9.06
N GLY A 38 -11.93 -11.72 10.19
CA GLY A 38 -13.19 -11.12 10.63
C GLY A 38 -13.00 -10.12 11.77
N LYS A 39 -14.12 -9.71 12.39
CA LYS A 39 -14.13 -8.68 13.44
C LYS A 39 -13.24 -9.01 14.64
N GLU A 40 -13.16 -10.29 15.01
CA GLU A 40 -12.37 -10.78 16.15
C GLU A 40 -10.91 -11.09 15.77
N ASN A 41 -10.66 -11.41 14.50
CA ASN A 41 -9.32 -11.69 13.96
C ASN A 41 -9.15 -10.97 12.61
N PRO A 42 -8.85 -9.66 12.63
CA PRO A 42 -8.78 -8.89 11.40
C PRO A 42 -7.54 -9.26 10.59
N PHE A 43 -7.65 -9.22 9.26
CA PHE A 43 -6.45 -9.24 8.42
C PHE A 43 -5.61 -8.00 8.75
N THR A 44 -4.29 -8.16 8.86
CA THR A 44 -3.39 -7.07 9.23
C THR A 44 -2.15 -7.10 8.36
N VAL A 45 -1.69 -5.91 7.97
CA VAL A 45 -0.47 -5.73 7.21
C VAL A 45 0.46 -4.81 7.96
N ALA A 46 1.68 -5.27 8.20
CA ALA A 46 2.75 -4.44 8.72
C ALA A 46 3.40 -3.62 7.59
N ILE A 47 3.43 -2.31 7.78
CA ILE A 47 4.10 -1.32 6.95
C ILE A 47 5.19 -0.66 7.80
N ARG A 48 6.43 -0.73 7.33
CA ARG A 48 7.57 -0.10 7.99
C ARG A 48 8.00 1.12 7.18
N CYS A 49 8.43 2.20 7.83
CA CYS A 49 8.95 3.37 7.12
C CYS A 49 10.16 3.00 6.24
N THR A 50 10.98 2.04 6.66
CA THR A 50 12.07 1.49 5.86
C THR A 50 11.58 0.86 4.55
N ASP A 51 10.51 0.06 4.58
CA ASP A 51 9.90 -0.52 3.37
C ASP A 51 9.47 0.57 2.37
N LEU A 52 8.89 1.67 2.87
CA LEU A 52 8.44 2.80 2.05
C LEU A 52 9.62 3.59 1.47
N ASN A 53 10.64 3.87 2.29
CA ASN A 53 11.82 4.63 1.89
C ASN A 53 12.66 3.86 0.86
N GLU A 54 12.86 2.56 1.07
CA GLU A 54 13.56 1.69 0.12
C GLU A 54 12.83 1.63 -1.23
N ALA A 55 11.49 1.55 -1.22
CA ALA A 55 10.70 1.57 -2.44
C ALA A 55 10.81 2.92 -3.17
N LYS A 56 10.74 4.05 -2.44
CA LYS A 56 10.94 5.41 -2.99
C LYS A 56 12.32 5.55 -3.63
N GLU A 57 13.37 5.15 -2.92
CA GLU A 57 14.75 5.22 -3.43
C GLU A 57 14.98 4.30 -4.62
N LYS A 58 14.40 3.09 -4.63
CA LYS A 58 14.47 2.19 -5.79
C LYS A 58 13.88 2.81 -7.05
N VAL A 59 12.69 3.43 -6.96
CA VAL A 59 12.04 4.12 -8.09
C VAL A 59 12.89 5.29 -8.56
N LYS A 60 13.36 6.12 -7.64
CA LYS A 60 14.22 7.27 -7.90
C LYS A 60 15.52 6.86 -8.61
N LEU A 61 16.21 5.83 -8.13
CA LEU A 61 17.42 5.30 -8.75
C LEU A 61 17.15 4.76 -10.17
N ALA A 62 16.06 4.03 -10.38
CA ALA A 62 15.68 3.53 -11.70
C ALA A 62 15.40 4.66 -12.70
N GLN A 63 14.71 5.72 -12.26
CA GLN A 63 14.46 6.91 -13.08
C GLN A 63 15.76 7.66 -13.39
N LEU A 64 16.63 7.87 -12.40
CA LEU A 64 17.93 8.51 -12.59
C LEU A 64 18.79 7.77 -13.60
N GLN A 65 18.88 6.43 -13.51
CA GLN A 65 19.60 5.62 -14.49
C GLN A 65 19.00 5.74 -15.90
N THR A 66 17.68 5.84 -16.00
CA THR A 66 16.99 6.01 -17.29
C THR A 66 17.27 7.39 -17.88
N LEU A 67 17.29 8.44 -17.06
CA LEU A 67 17.59 9.82 -17.48
C LEU A 67 19.06 9.96 -17.88
N GLN A 68 19.99 9.37 -17.12
CA GLN A 68 21.43 9.37 -17.44
C GLN A 68 21.74 8.71 -18.79
N LYS A 69 20.98 7.68 -19.19
CA LYS A 69 21.12 7.03 -20.50
C LYS A 69 20.54 7.84 -21.66
N LYS A 70 19.61 8.76 -21.36
CA LYS A 70 18.87 9.54 -22.38
C LYS A 70 19.39 10.95 -22.57
N LEU A 71 20.02 11.52 -21.54
CA LEU A 71 20.46 12.91 -21.53
C LEU A 71 21.96 13.04 -21.84
N PRO A 72 22.40 14.21 -22.31
CA PRO A 72 23.81 14.49 -22.57
C PRO A 72 24.67 14.29 -21.32
N VAL A 73 25.92 13.85 -21.52
CA VAL A 73 26.88 13.59 -20.43
C VAL A 73 27.17 14.87 -19.62
N GLU A 74 26.98 16.06 -20.20
CA GLU A 74 27.15 17.33 -19.49
C GLU A 74 26.01 17.66 -18.51
N THR A 75 24.90 16.91 -18.54
CA THR A 75 23.76 17.16 -17.66
C THR A 75 24.18 16.94 -16.21
N THR A 76 23.97 17.96 -15.38
CA THR A 76 24.37 17.91 -13.97
C THR A 76 23.45 17.00 -13.15
N TYR A 77 23.94 16.54 -12.00
CA TYR A 77 23.13 15.74 -11.08
C TYR A 77 21.90 16.50 -10.56
N GLU A 78 22.01 17.81 -10.31
CA GLU A 78 20.89 18.66 -9.88
C GLU A 78 19.79 18.74 -10.96
N GLU A 79 20.18 18.88 -12.24
CA GLU A 79 19.23 18.86 -13.36
C GLU A 79 18.57 17.50 -13.55
N LEU A 80 19.27 16.40 -13.27
CA LEU A 80 18.71 15.06 -13.29
C LEU A 80 17.71 14.86 -12.15
N MET A 81 18.07 15.28 -10.94
CA MET A 81 17.25 15.19 -9.74
C MET A 81 15.95 15.99 -9.85
N SER A 82 15.99 17.18 -10.47
CA SER A 82 14.78 18.00 -10.70
C SER A 82 13.79 17.37 -11.70
N LYS A 83 14.22 16.36 -12.45
CA LYS A 83 13.38 15.60 -13.42
C LYS A 83 12.89 14.26 -12.88
N VAL A 84 13.31 13.88 -11.67
CA VAL A 84 12.77 12.70 -10.99
C VAL A 84 11.39 13.06 -10.47
N ASP A 85 10.39 12.29 -10.86
CA ASP A 85 9.02 12.42 -10.37
C ASP A 85 8.59 11.05 -9.84
N VAL A 86 8.71 10.88 -8.53
CA VAL A 86 8.37 9.61 -7.87
C VAL A 86 6.85 9.52 -7.76
N ASN A 87 6.25 8.66 -8.58
CA ASN A 87 4.83 8.39 -8.52
C ASN A 87 4.51 7.53 -7.28
N GLU A 88 4.14 8.16 -6.18
CA GLU A 88 3.81 7.45 -4.94
C GLU A 88 2.68 6.42 -5.10
N GLN A 89 1.75 6.64 -6.04
CA GLN A 89 0.67 5.68 -6.30
C GLN A 89 1.20 4.36 -6.86
N GLU A 90 2.29 4.37 -7.62
CA GLU A 90 2.94 3.14 -8.09
C GLU A 90 3.54 2.35 -6.93
N ILE A 91 4.15 3.06 -5.97
CA ILE A 91 4.73 2.46 -4.76
C ILE A 91 3.63 1.81 -3.91
N TYR A 92 2.54 2.53 -3.66
CA TYR A 92 1.40 1.99 -2.91
C TYR A 92 0.79 0.79 -3.63
N SER A 93 0.72 0.82 -4.97
CA SER A 93 0.20 -0.27 -5.78
C SER A 93 1.07 -1.52 -5.66
N GLU A 94 2.39 -1.39 -5.72
CA GLU A 94 3.32 -2.51 -5.52
C GLU A 94 3.15 -3.14 -4.13
N ILE A 95 3.04 -2.33 -3.07
CA ILE A 95 2.81 -2.82 -1.71
C ILE A 95 1.47 -3.55 -1.61
N TRP A 96 0.42 -3.01 -2.22
CA TRP A 96 -0.90 -3.63 -2.26
C TRP A 96 -0.87 -5.00 -2.96
N GLN A 97 -0.23 -5.10 -4.12
CA GLN A 97 -0.13 -6.38 -4.84
C GLN A 97 0.63 -7.42 -4.01
N ASN A 98 1.76 -7.02 -3.42
CA ASN A 98 2.66 -7.94 -2.74
C ASN A 98 2.19 -8.36 -1.34
N LYS A 99 1.58 -7.45 -0.58
CA LYS A 99 1.20 -7.70 0.83
C LYS A 99 -0.28 -8.02 1.03
N ILE A 100 -1.16 -7.63 0.10
CA ILE A 100 -2.62 -7.75 0.27
C ILE A 100 -3.23 -8.71 -0.75
N LYS A 101 -3.03 -8.47 -2.05
CA LYS A 101 -3.58 -9.36 -3.09
C LYS A 101 -2.90 -10.72 -3.19
N ALA A 102 -1.68 -10.85 -2.70
CA ALA A 102 -0.98 -12.14 -2.67
C ALA A 102 -1.58 -13.12 -1.64
N ASP A 103 -2.41 -12.64 -0.70
CA ASP A 103 -3.06 -13.51 0.28
C ASP A 103 -4.31 -14.18 -0.33
N GLU A 104 -4.15 -15.45 -0.71
CA GLU A 104 -5.22 -16.27 -1.30
C GLU A 104 -6.37 -16.59 -0.33
N GLU A 105 -6.17 -16.41 0.98
CA GLU A 105 -7.19 -16.65 2.01
C GLU A 105 -8.26 -15.55 2.04
N ILE A 106 -7.97 -14.40 1.43
CA ILE A 106 -8.92 -13.29 1.31
C ILE A 106 -9.85 -13.53 0.12
N ARG A 107 -10.83 -14.41 0.32
CA ARG A 107 -11.80 -14.82 -0.72
C ARG A 107 -12.54 -13.67 -1.39
N CYS A 108 -12.81 -12.57 -0.69
CA CYS A 108 -13.48 -11.40 -1.26
C CYS A 108 -12.59 -10.53 -2.17
N LEU A 109 -11.31 -10.88 -2.33
CA LEU A 109 -10.42 -10.35 -3.37
C LEU A 109 -10.10 -11.37 -4.47
N ASN A 110 -10.63 -12.59 -4.36
CA ASN A 110 -10.30 -13.68 -5.27
C ASN A 110 -11.51 -14.00 -6.15
N SER A 111 -11.43 -13.61 -7.43
CA SER A 111 -12.47 -13.80 -8.44
C SER A 111 -12.73 -15.27 -8.80
N ASP A 112 -11.82 -16.18 -8.46
CA ASP A 112 -12.02 -17.63 -8.67
C ASP A 112 -12.82 -18.24 -7.51
N LYS A 113 -12.84 -17.58 -6.36
CA LYS A 113 -13.50 -18.05 -5.13
C LYS A 113 -14.84 -17.34 -4.84
N TRP A 114 -15.13 -16.23 -5.51
CA TRP A 114 -16.37 -15.45 -5.33
C TRP A 114 -16.78 -14.70 -6.61
N ASP A 115 -18.00 -14.12 -6.61
CA ASP A 115 -18.54 -13.35 -7.73
C ASP A 115 -17.55 -12.26 -8.20
N PRO A 116 -17.07 -12.30 -9.46
CA PRO A 116 -16.05 -11.38 -9.96
C PRO A 116 -16.44 -9.91 -9.93
N LEU A 117 -17.74 -9.59 -10.10
CA LEU A 117 -18.23 -8.23 -10.09
C LEU A 117 -18.15 -7.65 -8.67
N LEU A 118 -18.61 -8.42 -7.67
CA LEU A 118 -18.51 -8.05 -6.26
C LEU A 118 -17.05 -7.99 -5.79
N VAL A 119 -16.19 -8.91 -6.23
CA VAL A 119 -14.75 -8.88 -5.95
C VAL A 119 -14.11 -7.62 -6.52
N THR A 120 -14.46 -7.23 -7.74
CA THR A 120 -13.91 -6.04 -8.39
C THR A 120 -14.31 -4.76 -7.65
N GLN A 121 -15.61 -4.61 -7.33
CA GLN A 121 -16.11 -3.44 -6.61
C GLN A 121 -15.44 -3.31 -5.24
N ARG A 122 -15.37 -4.41 -4.48
CA ARG A 122 -14.72 -4.43 -3.17
C ARG A 122 -13.23 -4.15 -3.28
N GLY A 123 -12.55 -4.75 -4.25
CA GLY A 123 -11.13 -4.50 -4.49
C GLY A 123 -10.84 -3.03 -4.75
N GLN A 124 -11.73 -2.31 -5.42
CA GLN A 124 -11.60 -0.85 -5.63
C GLN A 124 -11.82 -0.05 -4.34
N ASP A 125 -12.87 -0.36 -3.57
CA ASP A 125 -13.12 0.31 -2.30
C ASP A 125 -11.94 0.13 -1.33
N TRP A 126 -11.43 -1.09 -1.26
CA TRP A 126 -10.33 -1.45 -0.39
C TRP A 126 -9.01 -0.79 -0.80
N TRP A 127 -8.75 -0.76 -2.11
CA TRP A 127 -7.59 -0.06 -2.65
C TRP A 127 -7.64 1.43 -2.31
N ARG A 128 -8.81 2.07 -2.44
CA ARG A 128 -8.98 3.48 -2.06
C ARG A 128 -8.65 3.70 -0.59
N ASP A 129 -9.27 2.93 0.30
CA ASP A 129 -9.07 3.09 1.74
C ASP A 129 -7.60 2.84 2.14
N PHE A 130 -6.97 1.83 1.52
CA PHE A 130 -5.56 1.53 1.72
C PHE A 130 -4.66 2.66 1.22
N SER A 131 -4.90 3.17 0.00
CA SER A 131 -4.12 4.26 -0.60
C SER A 131 -4.18 5.53 0.26
N ASP A 132 -5.36 5.88 0.76
CA ASP A 132 -5.53 7.01 1.68
C ASP A 132 -4.78 6.78 3.00
N THR A 133 -4.84 5.56 3.54
CA THR A 133 -4.17 5.21 4.80
C THR A 133 -2.65 5.22 4.67
N ILE A 134 -2.11 4.58 3.63
CA ILE A 134 -0.66 4.48 3.42
C ILE A 134 -0.06 5.83 3.05
N LYS A 135 -0.82 6.72 2.39
CA LYS A 135 -0.40 8.10 2.18
C LYS A 135 -0.17 8.82 3.51
N VAL A 136 -1.10 8.71 4.45
CA VAL A 136 -0.93 9.30 5.80
C VAL A 136 0.28 8.70 6.50
N ILE A 137 0.49 7.38 6.39
CA ILE A 137 1.67 6.71 6.97
C ILE A 137 2.97 7.24 6.32
N SER A 138 2.98 7.39 5.00
CA SER A 138 4.10 7.94 4.23
C SER A 138 4.46 9.35 4.70
N GLU A 139 3.47 10.23 4.85
CA GLU A 139 3.65 11.59 5.38
C GLU A 139 4.20 11.60 6.82
N GLU A 140 3.82 10.63 7.66
CA GLU A 140 4.40 10.50 9.02
C GLU A 140 5.84 9.96 8.98
N CYS A 141 6.14 8.99 8.11
CA CYS A 141 7.49 8.47 7.93
C CYS A 141 8.47 9.54 7.44
N GLU A 142 8.04 10.45 6.59
CA GLU A 142 8.85 11.57 6.10
C GLU A 142 9.26 12.56 7.20
N LYS A 143 8.53 12.64 8.31
CA LYS A 143 8.89 13.52 9.45
C LYS A 143 9.98 12.94 10.34
N ILE A 144 10.26 11.64 10.22
CA ILE A 144 11.27 10.93 11.03
C ILE A 144 12.66 11.08 10.41
N VAL A 145 12.73 11.29 9.09
CA VAL A 145 13.96 11.41 8.29
C VAL A 145 14.50 12.83 8.27
#